data_AF-A0A378SGP0-F1
#
_entry.id   AF-A0A378SGP0-F1
#
_cell.length_a   1.000
_cell.length_b   1.000
_cell.length_c   1.000
_cell.angle_alpha   90.00
_cell.angle_beta   90.00
_cell.angle_gamma   90.00
#
_symmetry.space_group_name_H-M   'P 1'
#
loop_
_entity.id
_entity.type
_entity.pdbx_description
1 polymer ?
#
loop_
_entity_poly.entity_id
_entity_poly.type
_entity_poly.pdbx_seq_one_letter_code
_entity_poly.pdbx_strand_id
1 'polypeptide(L)'
;MTASPVGELARAFALLLTAFGVSLAALPAAGADPNDLAVPGTPEPGTVVAGSSAAADANPASAAACSQFANALDSAAVNYSDFAAGMSSPDWNYANPTVRSANVAGRTALREAARAALSASDTPGLQSDVAAPIRVWSTRAAKLLVNMFLHRSNDAVDTAATELNEATYNVQMACAKAGTPAVTS
;
A
#
# COMPACT_ATOMS: atom_id res chain seq x y z
N MET A 1 55.96 -0.18 23.26
CA MET A 1 55.22 0.76 24.14
C MET A 1 54.87 1.98 23.31
N THR A 2 53.60 2.13 22.95
CA THR A 2 52.75 3.34 22.95
C THR A 2 51.46 2.98 22.22
N ALA A 3 50.34 3.22 22.91
CA ALA A 3 49.00 2.76 22.56
C ALA A 3 48.37 3.59 21.43
N SER A 4 47.57 2.93 20.58
CA SER A 4 46.61 3.59 19.69
C SER A 4 45.21 3.56 20.33
N PRO A 5 44.56 4.70 20.57
CA PRO A 5 43.16 4.75 20.99
C PRO A 5 42.27 4.95 19.77
N VAL A 6 41.70 3.88 19.23
CA VAL A 6 40.52 3.97 18.35
C VAL A 6 39.48 2.96 18.83
N GLY A 7 39.15 3.08 20.11
CA GLY A 7 37.94 2.54 20.71
C GLY A 7 37.03 3.71 21.05
N GLU A 8 36.47 4.38 20.04
CA GLU A 8 35.55 5.51 20.29
C GLU A 8 34.51 5.77 19.18
N LEU A 9 34.15 4.75 18.40
CA LEU A 9 32.98 4.81 17.51
C LEU A 9 31.94 3.72 17.82
N ALA A 10 31.93 3.27 19.08
CA ALA A 10 30.87 2.48 19.68
C ALA A 10 30.05 3.34 20.65
N ARG A 11 29.27 4.29 20.09
CA ARG A 11 28.01 4.85 20.66
C ARG A 11 27.68 6.16 19.95
N ALA A 12 26.94 6.06 18.85
CA ALA A 12 26.11 7.17 18.36
C ALA A 12 24.75 6.61 17.91
N PHE A 13 24.08 5.92 18.83
CA PHE A 13 22.62 5.80 18.81
C PHE A 13 22.08 7.09 19.45
N ALA A 14 21.60 8.02 18.62
CA ALA A 14 20.74 9.13 19.04
C ALA A 14 19.96 9.59 17.81
N LEU A 15 18.80 8.98 17.57
CA LEU A 15 17.51 9.62 17.86
C LEU A 15 17.24 10.83 16.95
N LEU A 16 16.78 10.58 15.72
CA LEU A 16 15.98 11.55 14.98
C LEU A 16 14.49 11.15 15.13
N LEU A 17 13.90 11.57 16.25
CA LEU A 17 12.46 11.50 16.51
C LEU A 17 11.79 12.63 15.70
N THR A 18 11.30 12.31 14.50
CA THR A 18 10.30 13.14 13.83
C THR A 18 8.97 13.01 14.57
N ALA A 19 8.54 14.12 15.14
CA ALA A 19 7.31 14.29 15.91
C ALA A 19 6.08 13.74 15.16
N PHE A 20 5.54 12.62 15.63
CA PHE A 20 4.14 12.26 15.41
C PHE A 20 3.36 12.69 16.65
N GLY A 21 2.56 13.75 16.51
CA GLY A 21 1.66 14.23 17.54
C GLY A 21 0.62 13.15 17.86
N VAL A 22 0.71 12.58 19.05
CA VAL A 22 -0.35 11.79 19.65
C VAL A 22 -1.37 12.77 20.21
N SER A 23 -2.40 13.10 19.41
CA SER A 23 -3.61 13.71 19.96
C SER A 23 -4.46 12.60 20.57
N LEU A 24 -4.30 12.44 21.89
CA LEU A 24 -5.19 11.68 22.76
C LEU A 24 -6.59 12.32 22.69
N ALA A 25 -7.50 11.72 21.92
CA ALA A 25 -8.91 12.06 21.97
C ALA A 25 -9.64 11.03 22.83
N ALA A 26 -10.22 11.51 23.92
CA ALA A 26 -11.04 10.75 24.85
C ALA A 26 -12.24 10.11 24.12
N LEU A 27 -12.43 8.82 24.35
CA LEU A 27 -13.64 8.09 23.95
C LEU A 27 -14.81 8.51 24.88
N PRO A 28 -15.96 8.95 24.37
CA PRO A 28 -17.21 8.66 25.04
C PRO A 28 -17.55 7.20 24.74
N ALA A 29 -17.51 6.37 25.78
CA ALA A 29 -18.11 5.05 25.75
C ALA A 29 -19.61 5.19 25.51
N ALA A 30 -20.06 4.96 24.27
CA ALA A 30 -21.47 4.72 23.99
C ALA A 30 -21.70 3.20 24.08
N GLY A 31 -22.12 2.75 25.27
CA GLY A 31 -22.74 1.44 25.42
C GLY A 31 -24.04 1.44 24.64
N ALA A 32 -24.19 0.49 23.70
CA ALA A 32 -25.48 0.21 23.10
C ALA A 32 -26.33 -0.54 24.14
N ASP A 33 -27.33 0.12 24.71
CA ASP A 33 -28.41 -0.56 25.41
C ASP A 33 -29.57 -0.78 24.41
N PRO A 34 -30.00 -2.03 24.17
CA PRO A 34 -31.03 -2.34 23.19
C PRO A 34 -32.40 -2.22 23.85
N ASN A 35 -32.92 -1.00 23.93
CA ASN A 35 -34.34 -0.62 23.93
C ASN A 35 -34.46 0.75 24.58
N ASP A 36 -34.82 1.78 23.82
CA ASP A 36 -35.92 2.62 24.29
C ASP A 36 -36.55 3.47 23.18
N LEU A 37 -37.83 3.69 23.39
CA LEU A 37 -38.86 4.08 22.45
C LEU A 37 -38.87 5.60 22.15
N ALA A 38 -39.45 5.94 21.01
CA ALA A 38 -39.56 7.29 20.45
C ALA A 38 -40.14 8.36 21.40
N VAL A 39 -39.55 9.57 21.36
CA VAL A 39 -40.18 10.83 21.77
C VAL A 39 -39.80 11.94 20.76
N PRO A 40 -40.74 12.80 20.31
CA PRO A 40 -40.51 13.77 19.25
C PRO A 40 -40.16 15.18 19.75
N GLY A 41 -39.31 15.87 18.98
CA GLY A 41 -39.27 17.34 18.87
C GLY A 41 -38.00 18.01 19.40
N THR A 42 -37.19 18.58 18.50
CA THR A 42 -36.48 19.89 18.54
C THR A 42 -35.71 20.02 17.21
N PRO A 43 -35.59 21.20 16.56
CA PRO A 43 -35.01 21.30 15.22
C PRO A 43 -33.53 20.93 15.25
N GLU A 44 -33.13 19.91 14.49
CA GLU A 44 -31.72 19.64 14.27
C GLU A 44 -31.08 20.84 13.55
N PRO A 45 -29.98 21.41 14.07
CA PRO A 45 -29.08 22.22 13.28
C PRO A 45 -28.67 21.37 12.09
N GLY A 46 -28.98 21.86 10.89
CA GLY A 46 -28.75 21.16 9.64
C GLY A 46 -27.41 20.46 9.65
N THR A 47 -27.43 19.17 9.33
CA THR A 47 -26.24 18.43 8.98
C THR A 47 -25.51 19.23 7.92
N VAL A 48 -24.46 19.94 8.34
CA VAL A 48 -23.33 20.15 7.46
C VAL A 48 -22.77 18.76 7.25
N VAL A 49 -23.36 18.05 6.28
CA VAL A 49 -22.60 17.14 5.44
C VAL A 49 -21.38 17.96 5.08
N ALA A 50 -20.24 17.62 5.67
CA ALA A 50 -18.96 18.00 5.12
C ALA A 50 -18.97 17.37 3.73
N GLY A 51 -19.49 18.12 2.77
CA GLY A 51 -19.46 17.78 1.37
C GLY A 51 -18.01 17.56 1.09
N SER A 52 -17.65 16.30 0.84
CA SER A 52 -16.42 15.98 0.14
C SER A 52 -16.43 16.86 -1.11
N SER A 53 -15.63 17.91 -1.08
CA SER A 53 -15.64 18.95 -2.10
C SER A 53 -15.26 18.31 -3.42
N ALA A 54 -16.27 18.16 -4.28
CA ALA A 54 -16.21 17.73 -5.69
C ALA A 54 -15.64 16.33 -5.97
N ALA A 55 -16.36 15.29 -5.54
CA ALA A 55 -16.37 13.98 -6.23
C ALA A 55 -17.60 13.83 -7.16
N ALA A 56 -18.23 14.94 -7.55
CA ALA A 56 -19.50 14.92 -8.27
C ALA A 56 -19.39 14.42 -9.73
N ASP A 57 -18.18 14.23 -10.26
CA ASP A 57 -17.94 13.71 -11.62
C ASP A 57 -16.91 12.57 -11.68
N ALA A 58 -16.47 12.03 -10.54
CA ALA A 58 -15.58 10.86 -10.53
C ALA A 58 -16.40 9.61 -10.87
N ASN A 59 -16.00 8.86 -11.92
CA ASN A 59 -16.66 7.61 -12.25
C ASN A 59 -16.61 6.66 -11.03
N PRO A 60 -17.76 6.24 -10.46
CA PRO A 60 -17.80 5.45 -9.23
C PRO A 60 -17.07 4.10 -9.37
N ALA A 61 -17.06 3.51 -10.58
CA ALA A 61 -16.29 2.30 -10.85
C ALA A 61 -14.78 2.55 -10.77
N SER A 62 -14.31 3.72 -11.21
CA SER A 62 -12.89 4.10 -11.12
C SER A 62 -12.48 4.35 -9.67
N ALA A 63 -13.32 5.05 -8.90
CA ALA A 63 -13.08 5.24 -7.47
C ALA A 63 -12.99 3.91 -6.71
N ALA A 64 -13.92 2.98 -6.98
CA ALA A 64 -13.91 1.65 -6.38
C ALA A 64 -12.66 0.83 -6.75
N ALA A 65 -12.33 0.76 -8.05
CA ALA A 65 -11.17 0.01 -8.53
C ALA A 65 -9.84 0.57 -8.00
N CYS A 66 -9.68 1.89 -8.00
CA CYS A 66 -8.48 2.55 -7.51
C CYS A 66 -8.31 2.40 -5.99
N SER A 67 -9.41 2.43 -5.22
CA SER A 67 -9.37 2.13 -3.78
C SER A 67 -8.98 0.68 -3.50
N GLN A 68 -9.58 -0.28 -4.22
CA GLN A 68 -9.22 -1.69 -4.10
C GLN A 68 -7.76 -1.95 -4.47
N PHE A 69 -7.26 -1.31 -5.53
CA PHE A 69 -5.85 -1.38 -5.92
C PHE A 69 -4.93 -0.78 -4.86
N ALA A 70 -5.28 0.37 -4.28
CA ALA A 70 -4.47 1.00 -3.22
C ALA A 70 -4.32 0.08 -2.00
N ASN A 71 -5.39 -0.60 -1.59
CA ASN A 71 -5.33 -1.60 -0.52
C ASN A 71 -4.44 -2.80 -0.89
N ALA A 72 -4.48 -3.26 -2.14
CA ALA A 72 -3.61 -4.32 -2.62
C ALA A 72 -2.13 -3.90 -2.61
N LEU A 73 -1.84 -2.66 -3.02
CA LEU A 73 -0.49 -2.08 -3.02
C LEU A 73 0.08 -1.96 -1.60
N ASP A 74 -0.71 -1.48 -0.64
CA ASP A 74 -0.31 -1.36 0.76
C ASP A 74 0.09 -2.72 1.35
N SER A 75 -0.75 -3.73 1.13
CA SER A 75 -0.47 -5.12 1.53
C SER A 75 0.82 -5.66 0.90
N ALA A 76 1.05 -5.39 -0.39
CA ALA A 76 2.27 -5.82 -1.08
C ALA A 76 3.52 -5.09 -0.55
N ALA A 77 3.44 -3.78 -0.31
CA ALA A 77 4.56 -2.95 0.09
C ALA A 77 5.11 -3.34 1.48
N VAL A 78 4.22 -3.53 2.46
CA VAL A 78 4.60 -3.95 3.81
C VAL A 78 5.39 -5.25 3.77
N ASN A 79 4.90 -6.25 3.06
CA ASN A 79 5.50 -7.59 3.04
C ASN A 79 6.71 -7.72 2.10
N TYR A 80 6.85 -6.85 1.10
CA TYR A 80 8.04 -6.77 0.27
C TYR A 80 9.22 -6.13 1.03
N SER A 81 8.94 -5.16 1.91
CA SER A 81 9.97 -4.41 2.65
C SER A 81 10.86 -5.32 3.51
N ASP A 82 10.27 -6.32 4.18
CA ASP A 82 11.01 -7.30 5.00
C ASP A 82 11.93 -8.20 4.15
N PHE A 83 11.46 -8.62 2.98
CA PHE A 83 12.27 -9.40 2.05
C PHE A 83 13.40 -8.58 1.45
N ALA A 84 13.12 -7.33 1.03
CA ALA A 84 14.11 -6.40 0.51
C ALA A 84 15.18 -6.07 1.57
N ALA A 85 14.78 -5.86 2.83
CA ALA A 85 15.72 -5.67 3.94
C ALA A 85 16.63 -6.90 4.13
N GLY A 86 16.09 -8.11 4.04
CA GLY A 86 16.88 -9.35 4.11
C GLY A 86 17.92 -9.50 3.00
N MET A 87 17.67 -8.95 1.81
CA MET A 87 18.59 -8.97 0.66
C MET A 87 19.63 -7.84 0.68
N SER A 88 19.49 -6.84 1.57
CA SER A 88 20.41 -5.69 1.64
C SER A 88 21.79 -6.00 2.26
N SER A 89 21.94 -7.17 2.88
CA SER A 89 23.21 -7.62 3.46
C SER A 89 24.16 -8.12 2.36
N PRO A 90 25.47 -7.81 2.38
CA PRO A 90 26.42 -8.29 1.37
C PRO A 90 26.52 -9.83 1.30
N ASP A 91 26.17 -10.54 2.38
CA ASP A 91 26.20 -12.01 2.46
C ASP A 91 24.79 -12.63 2.37
N TRP A 92 23.80 -11.91 1.82
CA TRP A 92 22.45 -12.43 1.69
C TRP A 92 22.42 -13.69 0.79
N ASN A 93 21.59 -14.66 1.17
CA ASN A 93 21.37 -15.88 0.41
C ASN A 93 20.00 -16.47 0.80
N TYR A 94 19.31 -17.12 -0.13
CA TYR A 94 18.07 -17.87 0.11
C TYR A 94 18.21 -19.02 1.14
N ALA A 95 19.43 -19.48 1.41
CA ALA A 95 19.69 -20.44 2.49
C ALA A 95 19.55 -19.83 3.89
N ASN A 96 19.65 -18.50 4.03
CA ASN A 96 19.45 -17.81 5.30
C ASN A 96 17.98 -17.96 5.74
N PRO A 97 17.70 -18.49 6.95
CA PRO A 97 16.34 -18.75 7.40
C PRO A 97 15.47 -17.48 7.46
N THR A 98 16.07 -16.33 7.77
CA THR A 98 15.37 -15.03 7.79
C THR A 98 14.98 -14.56 6.39
N VAL A 99 15.89 -14.69 5.41
CA VAL A 99 15.58 -14.36 4.01
C VAL A 99 14.53 -15.32 3.45
N ARG A 100 14.62 -16.60 3.80
CA ARG A 100 13.67 -17.63 3.37
C ARG A 100 12.27 -17.37 3.92
N SER A 101 12.14 -17.07 5.22
CA SER A 101 10.83 -16.77 5.82
C SER A 101 10.22 -15.49 5.25
N ALA A 102 11.03 -14.43 5.11
CA ALA A 102 10.59 -13.18 4.51
C ALA A 102 10.18 -13.36 3.03
N ASN A 103 10.89 -14.20 2.27
CA ASN A 103 10.51 -14.52 0.89
C ASN A 103 9.15 -15.23 0.82
N VAL A 104 8.88 -16.17 1.72
CA VAL A 104 7.58 -16.86 1.77
C VAL A 104 6.44 -15.90 2.11
N ALA A 105 6.65 -15.02 3.10
CA ALA A 105 5.69 -13.97 3.46
C ALA A 105 5.44 -13.02 2.28
N GLY A 106 6.52 -12.47 1.69
CA GLY A 106 6.46 -11.58 0.53
C GLY A 106 5.76 -12.21 -0.67
N ARG A 107 6.05 -13.48 -1.00
CA ARG A 107 5.37 -14.21 -2.08
C ARG A 107 3.90 -14.46 -1.81
N THR A 108 3.51 -14.58 -0.54
CA THR A 108 2.11 -14.80 -0.17
C THR A 108 1.32 -13.51 -0.34
N ALA A 109 1.79 -12.42 0.27
CA ALA A 109 1.18 -11.11 0.16
C ALA A 109 1.14 -10.61 -1.30
N LEU A 110 2.24 -10.75 -2.05
CA LEU A 110 2.28 -10.30 -3.44
C LEU A 110 1.32 -11.10 -4.33
N ARG A 111 1.07 -12.39 -4.03
CA ARG A 111 0.08 -13.20 -4.74
C ARG A 111 -1.35 -12.74 -4.44
N GLU A 112 -1.64 -12.43 -3.18
CA GLU A 112 -2.95 -11.91 -2.78
C GLU A 112 -3.20 -10.54 -3.40
N ALA A 113 -2.20 -9.64 -3.35
CA ALA A 113 -2.26 -8.33 -3.98
C ALA A 113 -2.43 -8.42 -5.50
N ALA A 114 -1.71 -9.32 -6.18
CA ALA A 114 -1.86 -9.52 -7.63
C ALA A 114 -3.28 -9.97 -8.00
N ARG A 115 -3.90 -10.84 -7.19
CA ARG A 115 -5.30 -11.27 -7.38
C ARG A 115 -6.28 -10.14 -7.12
N ALA A 116 -6.08 -9.38 -6.05
CA ALA A 116 -6.90 -8.22 -5.71
C ALA A 116 -6.84 -7.14 -6.79
N ALA A 117 -5.65 -6.84 -7.31
CA ALA A 117 -5.46 -5.93 -8.44
C ALA A 117 -6.16 -6.43 -9.70
N LEU A 118 -6.00 -7.72 -10.06
CA LEU A 118 -6.71 -8.27 -11.22
C LEU A 118 -8.23 -8.15 -11.06
N SER A 119 -8.76 -8.48 -9.89
CA SER A 119 -10.18 -8.29 -9.57
C SER A 119 -10.61 -6.83 -9.67
N ALA A 120 -9.80 -5.88 -9.20
CA ALA A 120 -10.09 -4.46 -9.31
C ALA A 120 -10.18 -4.02 -10.79
N SER A 121 -9.34 -4.57 -11.65
CA SER A 121 -9.34 -4.29 -13.10
C SER A 121 -10.55 -4.86 -13.86
N ASP A 122 -11.32 -5.76 -13.22
CA ASP A 122 -12.55 -6.35 -13.73
C ASP A 122 -13.80 -5.66 -13.15
N THR A 123 -13.64 -4.52 -12.45
CA THR A 123 -14.78 -3.76 -11.90
C THR A 123 -15.77 -3.38 -13.01
N PRO A 124 -17.08 -3.72 -12.88
CA PRO A 124 -18.07 -3.37 -13.88
C PRO A 124 -18.17 -1.86 -14.12
N GLY A 125 -18.19 -1.45 -15.39
CA GLY A 125 -18.24 -0.02 -15.78
C GLY A 125 -16.89 0.72 -15.63
N LEU A 126 -15.81 0.01 -15.30
CA LEU A 126 -14.48 0.58 -15.24
C LEU A 126 -13.98 0.96 -16.64
N GLN A 127 -13.44 2.18 -16.76
CA GLN A 127 -12.86 2.65 -18.00
C GLN A 127 -11.55 1.91 -18.29
N SER A 128 -11.29 1.64 -19.58
CA SER A 128 -10.11 0.88 -20.00
C SER A 128 -8.79 1.57 -19.67
N ASP A 129 -8.76 2.90 -19.58
CA ASP A 129 -7.55 3.67 -19.23
C ASP A 129 -7.16 3.52 -17.75
N VAL A 130 -8.09 3.10 -16.89
CA VAL A 130 -7.81 2.68 -15.50
C VAL A 130 -7.62 1.16 -15.42
N ALA A 131 -8.45 0.38 -16.12
CA ALA A 131 -8.39 -1.09 -16.05
C ALA A 131 -7.06 -1.66 -16.60
N ALA A 132 -6.58 -1.14 -17.74
CA ALA A 132 -5.39 -1.64 -18.40
C ALA A 132 -4.11 -1.55 -17.54
N PRO A 133 -3.75 -0.39 -16.94
CA PRO A 133 -2.56 -0.34 -16.09
C PRO A 133 -2.68 -1.23 -14.84
N ILE A 134 -3.87 -1.43 -14.28
CA ILE A 134 -4.06 -2.35 -13.15
C ILE A 134 -3.78 -3.81 -13.58
N ARG A 135 -4.24 -4.23 -14.77
CA ARG A 135 -3.90 -5.56 -15.32
C ARG A 135 -2.39 -5.71 -15.53
N VAL A 136 -1.75 -4.68 -16.11
CA VAL A 136 -0.30 -4.68 -16.30
C VAL A 136 0.41 -4.86 -14.96
N TRP A 137 0.02 -4.11 -13.92
CA TRP A 137 0.59 -4.27 -12.58
C TRP A 137 0.45 -5.71 -12.06
N SER A 138 -0.72 -6.32 -12.18
CA SER A 138 -0.94 -7.71 -11.76
C SER A 138 -0.01 -8.69 -12.50
N THR A 139 0.20 -8.50 -13.81
CA THR A 139 1.15 -9.33 -14.58
C THR A 139 2.61 -9.12 -14.16
N ARG A 140 3.02 -7.90 -13.83
CA ARG A 140 4.36 -7.61 -13.31
C ARG A 140 4.56 -8.21 -11.91
N ALA A 141 3.53 -8.17 -11.07
CA ALA A 141 3.55 -8.82 -9.76
C ALA A 141 3.72 -10.35 -9.91
N ALA A 142 3.04 -10.96 -10.88
CA ALA A 142 3.21 -12.37 -11.21
C ALA A 142 4.64 -12.70 -11.69
N LYS A 143 5.25 -11.83 -12.51
CA LYS A 143 6.65 -11.98 -12.94
C LYS A 143 7.61 -11.96 -11.74
N LEU A 144 7.44 -11.02 -10.81
CA LEU A 144 8.24 -10.95 -9.59
C LEU A 144 8.05 -12.21 -8.73
N LEU A 145 6.82 -12.70 -8.56
CA LEU A 145 6.53 -13.96 -7.85
C LEU A 145 7.28 -15.16 -8.43
N VAL A 146 7.35 -15.26 -9.75
CA VAL A 146 8.08 -16.34 -10.43
C VAL A 146 9.58 -16.22 -10.18
N ASN A 147 10.14 -15.02 -10.26
CA ASN A 147 11.57 -14.81 -10.00
C ASN A 147 11.93 -15.13 -8.53
N MET A 148 11.10 -14.70 -7.59
CA MET A 148 11.24 -15.02 -6.17
C MET A 148 11.10 -16.52 -5.92
N PHE A 149 10.16 -17.22 -6.57
CA PHE A 149 9.95 -18.66 -6.38
C PHE A 149 11.10 -19.49 -6.91
N LEU A 150 11.62 -19.13 -8.08
CA LEU A 150 12.74 -19.83 -8.71
C LEU A 150 14.10 -19.43 -8.11
N HIS A 151 14.09 -18.61 -7.04
CA HIS A 151 15.30 -18.07 -6.42
C HIS A 151 16.29 -17.52 -7.45
N ARG A 152 15.78 -16.73 -8.39
CA ARG A 152 16.61 -16.13 -9.45
C ARG A 152 17.64 -15.18 -8.85
N SER A 153 18.64 -14.80 -9.64
CA SER A 153 19.63 -13.81 -9.25
C SER A 153 18.99 -12.50 -8.80
N ASN A 154 19.68 -11.75 -7.96
CA ASN A 154 19.25 -10.41 -7.54
C ASN A 154 18.88 -9.54 -8.73
N ASP A 155 19.73 -9.48 -9.75
CA ASP A 155 19.46 -8.67 -10.95
C ASP A 155 18.09 -8.97 -11.58
N ALA A 156 17.67 -10.24 -11.60
CA ALA A 156 16.37 -10.63 -12.16
C ALA A 156 15.20 -10.25 -11.24
N VAL A 157 15.39 -10.36 -9.93
CA VAL A 157 14.41 -9.92 -8.92
C VAL A 157 14.28 -8.40 -8.93
N ASP A 158 15.40 -7.68 -8.91
CA ASP A 158 15.49 -6.22 -8.94
C ASP A 158 14.88 -5.65 -10.21
N THR A 159 15.21 -6.21 -11.38
CA THR A 159 14.59 -5.81 -12.65
C THR A 159 13.08 -5.98 -12.60
N ALA A 160 12.57 -7.10 -12.10
CA ALA A 160 11.12 -7.32 -11.99
C ALA A 160 10.46 -6.38 -10.96
N ALA A 161 11.15 -6.05 -9.87
CA ALA A 161 10.68 -5.08 -8.89
C ALA A 161 10.64 -3.66 -9.47
N THR A 162 11.65 -3.25 -10.25
CA THR A 162 11.66 -1.97 -10.97
C THR A 162 10.48 -1.88 -11.94
N GLU A 163 10.25 -2.92 -12.76
CA GLU A 163 9.10 -2.96 -13.67
C GLU A 163 7.75 -2.91 -12.93
N LEU A 164 7.66 -3.55 -11.77
CA LEU A 164 6.45 -3.50 -10.93
C LEU A 164 6.23 -2.08 -10.38
N ASN A 165 7.29 -1.40 -9.94
CA ASN A 165 7.23 -0.02 -9.44
C ASN A 165 6.81 0.97 -10.54
N GLU A 166 7.33 0.80 -11.76
CA GLU A 166 6.89 1.56 -12.92
C GLU A 166 5.40 1.34 -13.21
N ALA A 167 4.93 0.09 -13.15
CA ALA A 167 3.51 -0.21 -13.29
C ALA A 167 2.66 0.43 -12.17
N THR A 168 3.18 0.49 -10.93
CA THR A 168 2.51 1.16 -9.81
C THR A 168 2.29 2.64 -10.12
N TYR A 169 3.34 3.32 -10.60
CA TYR A 169 3.25 4.73 -11.01
C TYR A 169 2.19 4.94 -12.10
N ASN A 170 2.16 4.06 -13.11
CA ASN A 170 1.17 4.14 -14.18
C ASN A 170 -0.27 3.99 -13.67
N VAL A 171 -0.52 3.08 -12.72
CA VAL A 171 -1.84 2.96 -12.09
C VAL A 171 -2.20 4.21 -11.28
N GLN A 172 -1.26 4.75 -10.50
CA GLN A 172 -1.48 5.96 -9.71
C GLN A 172 -1.83 7.16 -10.60
N MET A 173 -1.15 7.32 -11.73
CA MET A 173 -1.44 8.36 -12.72
C MET A 173 -2.84 8.19 -13.34
N ALA A 174 -3.20 6.96 -13.72
CA ALA A 174 -4.53 6.66 -14.27
C ALA A 174 -5.65 6.94 -13.25
N CYS A 175 -5.45 6.53 -11.99
CA CYS A 175 -6.38 6.80 -10.90
C CYS A 175 -6.50 8.29 -10.57
N ALA A 176 -5.40 9.04 -10.59
CA ALA A 176 -5.43 10.49 -10.39
C ALA A 176 -6.23 11.19 -11.50
N LYS A 177 -6.00 10.81 -12.77
CA LYS A 177 -6.75 11.34 -13.91
C LYS A 177 -8.24 11.01 -13.85
N ALA A 178 -8.61 9.81 -13.40
CA ALA A 178 -10.01 9.42 -13.26
C ALA A 178 -10.74 10.18 -12.13
N GLY A 179 -9.99 10.74 -11.17
CA GLY A 179 -10.51 11.56 -10.08
C GLY A 179 -10.62 13.06 -10.41
N THR A 180 -10.09 13.53 -11.54
CA THR A 180 -10.22 14.94 -11.95
C THR A 180 -11.54 15.17 -12.70
N PRO A 181 -12.37 16.15 -12.30
CA PRO A 181 -13.58 16.49 -13.03
C PRO A 181 -13.25 16.97 -14.46
N ALA A 182 -14.06 16.59 -15.44
CA ALA A 182 -13.89 17.05 -16.81
C ALA A 182 -14.16 18.56 -16.88
N VAL A 183 -13.16 19.35 -17.28
CA VAL A 183 -13.37 20.76 -17.64
C VAL A 183 -14.09 20.77 -18.98
N THR A 184 -15.42 20.93 -18.95
CA THR A 184 -16.21 21.20 -20.15
C THR A 184 -15.89 22.61 -20.65
N SER A 185 -15.38 22.70 -21.88
CA SER A 185 -15.19 23.96 -22.63
C SER A 185 -16.39 24.25 -23.51
#